data_AF-A0A397J361-F1
#
_entry.id   AF-A0A397J361-F1
#
_cell.length_a   1.000
_cell.length_b   1.000
_cell.length_c   1.000
_cell.angle_alpha   90.00
_cell.angle_beta   90.00
_cell.angle_gamma   90.00
#
_symmetry.space_group_name_H-M   'P 1'
#
loop_
_entity.id
_entity.type
_entity.pdbx_description
1 polymer ?
#
loop_
_entity_poly.entity_id
_entity_poly.type
_entity_poly.pdbx_seq_one_letter_code
_entity_poly.pdbx_strand_id
1 'polypeptide(L)'
;MNNNKKRSIERDLTYQPNNQKKRITVSLEEYQRLVNNSKSVEKLKIEIQELKGQLEIVMKPMSPDNNTFIKYFNDKIQRLTTVLYNYQHREGNKPVLDADEFVTLIENRDPNFRDFFNLIYQSMNLNAKRWKTKESFTSRNEANRLYQNSADFRLIAKKNQPKFGH
;
A
#
# COMPACT_ATOMS: atom_id res chain seq x y z
N MET A 1 6.42 -71.18 -12.93
CA MET A 1 6.42 -69.76 -13.33
C MET A 1 4.98 -69.25 -13.42
N ASN A 2 4.72 -68.17 -12.68
CA ASN A 2 3.65 -67.18 -12.78
C ASN A 2 2.18 -67.60 -12.92
N ASN A 3 1.56 -67.56 -11.75
CA ASN A 3 0.20 -67.11 -11.45
C ASN A 3 -0.25 -65.90 -12.29
N ASN A 4 -1.52 -65.86 -12.70
CA ASN A 4 -2.39 -64.68 -12.54
C ASN A 4 -3.86 -65.05 -12.80
N LYS A 5 -4.53 -65.47 -11.71
CA LYS A 5 -5.97 -65.72 -11.65
C LYS A 5 -6.68 -64.36 -11.61
N LYS A 6 -7.20 -63.88 -12.74
CA LYS A 6 -8.14 -62.73 -12.77
C LYS A 6 -9.44 -63.17 -12.09
N ARG A 7 -9.58 -62.90 -10.79
CA ARG A 7 -10.87 -62.96 -10.09
C ARG A 7 -11.67 -61.72 -10.48
N SER A 8 -12.81 -61.96 -11.12
CA SER A 8 -13.91 -61.02 -11.31
C SER A 8 -14.38 -60.52 -9.94
N ILE A 9 -14.35 -59.20 -9.73
CA ILE A 9 -15.03 -58.57 -8.60
C ILE A 9 -16.32 -58.00 -9.16
N GLU A 10 -17.37 -58.81 -9.05
CA GLU A 10 -18.76 -58.38 -9.13
C GLU A 10 -19.00 -57.45 -7.92
N ARG A 11 -19.17 -56.15 -8.18
CA ARG A 11 -19.68 -55.23 -7.16
C ARG A 11 -21.09 -54.85 -7.57
N ASP A 12 -22.05 -55.49 -6.92
CA ASP A 12 -23.41 -54.99 -6.82
C ASP A 12 -23.34 -53.60 -6.16
N LEU A 13 -23.63 -52.57 -6.96
CA LEU A 13 -23.69 -51.17 -6.55
C LEU A 13 -25.12 -50.68 -6.66
N THR A 14 -26.05 -51.38 -6.02
CA THR A 14 -27.41 -50.89 -5.81
C THR A 14 -27.40 -49.72 -4.81
N TYR A 15 -27.03 -48.55 -5.31
CA TYR A 15 -27.33 -47.27 -4.67
C TYR A 15 -28.70 -46.83 -5.18
N GLN A 16 -29.75 -46.95 -4.36
CA GLN A 16 -31.00 -46.25 -4.58
C GLN A 16 -31.00 -44.93 -3.81
N PRO A 17 -30.84 -43.78 -4.48
CA PRO A 17 -31.33 -42.52 -3.94
C PRO A 17 -32.68 -42.25 -4.60
N ASN A 18 -33.76 -42.76 -4.00
CA ASN A 18 -35.04 -42.12 -4.23
C ASN A 18 -35.00 -40.77 -3.52
N ASN A 19 -35.45 -39.71 -4.21
CA ASN A 19 -35.68 -38.31 -3.80
C ASN A 19 -34.84 -37.27 -4.57
N GLN A 20 -35.31 -36.95 -5.78
CA GLN A 20 -35.33 -35.63 -6.44
C GLN A 20 -34.28 -34.56 -6.04
N LYS A 21 -32.98 -34.88 -6.01
CA LYS A 21 -31.93 -33.85 -6.03
C LYS A 21 -31.38 -33.76 -7.45
N LYS A 22 -31.75 -32.69 -8.17
CA LYS A 22 -31.11 -32.34 -9.45
C LYS A 22 -29.59 -32.33 -9.23
N ARG A 23 -28.86 -33.28 -9.82
CA ARG A 23 -27.40 -33.26 -9.85
C ARG A 23 -26.98 -32.08 -10.74
N ILE A 24 -26.63 -30.96 -10.12
CA ILE A 24 -26.05 -29.81 -10.82
C ILE A 24 -24.65 -30.24 -11.26
N THR A 25 -24.49 -30.55 -12.53
CA THR A 25 -23.19 -30.85 -13.15
C THR A 25 -22.75 -29.60 -13.87
N VAL A 26 -21.73 -28.93 -13.32
CA VAL A 26 -21.11 -27.76 -13.95
C VAL A 26 -19.92 -28.30 -14.75
N SER A 27 -19.78 -27.88 -16.01
CA SER A 27 -18.62 -28.27 -16.81
C SER A 27 -17.32 -27.77 -16.13
N LEU A 28 -16.22 -28.49 -16.32
CA LEU A 28 -14.94 -28.12 -15.71
C LEU A 28 -14.51 -26.69 -16.11
N GLU A 29 -14.81 -26.30 -17.35
CA GLU A 29 -14.56 -24.97 -17.91
C GLU A 29 -15.41 -23.89 -17.22
N GLU A 30 -16.70 -24.14 -17.00
CA GLU A 30 -17.57 -23.21 -16.26
C GLU A 30 -17.15 -23.08 -14.80
N TYR A 31 -16.74 -24.17 -14.15
CA TYR A 31 -16.22 -24.13 -12.78
C TYR A 31 -14.96 -23.27 -12.68
N GLN A 32 -14.00 -23.47 -13.59
CA GLN A 32 -12.79 -22.67 -13.66
C GLN A 32 -13.09 -21.19 -13.91
N ARG A 33 -14.05 -20.88 -14.81
CA ARG A 33 -14.50 -19.51 -15.06
C ARG A 33 -15.09 -18.87 -13.81
N LEU A 34 -15.93 -19.59 -13.06
CA LEU A 34 -16.54 -19.09 -11.82
C LEU A 34 -15.48 -18.83 -10.73
N VAL A 35 -14.51 -19.73 -10.57
CA VAL A 35 -13.41 -19.57 -9.60
C VAL A 35 -12.54 -18.36 -9.94
N ASN A 36 -12.20 -18.18 -11.21
CA ASN A 36 -11.41 -17.04 -11.66
C ASN A 36 -12.16 -15.72 -11.51
N ASN A 37 -13.46 -15.71 -11.81
CA ASN A 37 -14.32 -14.55 -11.61
C ASN A 37 -14.44 -14.18 -10.13
N SER A 38 -14.58 -15.16 -9.23
CA SER A 38 -14.56 -14.92 -7.78
C SER A 38 -13.26 -14.24 -7.37
N LYS A 39 -12.09 -14.82 -7.69
CA LYS A 39 -10.78 -14.22 -7.40
C LYS A 39 -10.66 -12.77 -7.90
N SER A 40 -11.21 -12.47 -9.08
CA SER A 40 -11.26 -11.12 -9.62
C SER A 40 -12.16 -10.17 -8.81
N VAL A 41 -13.32 -10.64 -8.36
CA VAL A 41 -14.25 -9.86 -7.52
C VAL A 41 -13.64 -9.56 -6.16
N GLU A 42 -13.01 -10.54 -5.52
CA GLU A 42 -12.29 -10.33 -4.26
C GLU A 42 -11.17 -9.28 -4.41
N LYS A 43 -10.41 -9.33 -5.51
CA LYS A 43 -9.37 -8.36 -5.83
C LYS A 43 -9.93 -6.95 -6.02
N LEU A 44 -11.01 -6.81 -6.79
CA LEU A 44 -11.69 -5.52 -7.00
C LEU A 44 -12.27 -4.95 -5.70
N LYS A 45 -12.76 -5.81 -4.80
CA LYS A 45 -13.28 -5.39 -3.50
C LYS A 45 -12.18 -4.78 -2.62
N ILE A 46 -10.99 -5.37 -2.64
CA ILE A 46 -9.80 -4.84 -1.94
C ILE A 46 -9.41 -3.49 -2.55
N GLU A 47 -9.32 -3.39 -3.87
CA GLU A 47 -8.95 -2.17 -4.58
C GLU A 47 -9.94 -1.02 -4.33
N ILE A 48 -11.25 -1.31 -4.29
CA ILE A 48 -12.28 -0.31 -3.93
C ILE A 48 -12.12 0.17 -2.49
N GLN A 49 -11.77 -0.72 -1.54
CA GLN A 49 -11.53 -0.31 -0.15
C GLN A 49 -10.28 0.57 -0.03
N GLU A 50 -9.22 0.23 -0.75
CA GLU A 50 -7.98 0.98 -0.76
C GLU A 50 -8.17 2.38 -1.37
N LEU A 51 -8.84 2.47 -2.53
CA LEU A 51 -9.18 3.73 -3.18
C LEU A 51 -10.10 4.61 -2.32
N LYS A 52 -11.04 4.01 -1.59
CA LYS A 52 -11.88 4.75 -0.62
C LYS A 52 -11.04 5.34 0.51
N GLY A 53 -10.08 4.60 1.04
CA GLY A 53 -9.15 5.09 2.06
C GLY A 53 -8.28 6.24 1.54
N GLN A 54 -7.76 6.12 0.32
CA GLN A 54 -6.99 7.19 -0.32
C GLN A 54 -7.84 8.45 -0.53
N LEU A 55 -9.08 8.29 -0.99
CA LEU A 55 -10.00 9.40 -1.20
C LEU A 55 -10.38 10.09 0.12
N GLU A 56 -10.58 9.32 1.20
CA GLU A 56 -10.85 9.86 2.55
C GLU A 56 -9.67 10.69 3.07
N ILE A 57 -8.43 10.27 2.80
CA ILE A 57 -7.22 11.02 3.14
C ILE A 57 -7.12 12.31 2.33
N VAL A 58 -7.43 12.27 1.02
CA VAL A 58 -7.35 13.44 0.12
C VAL A 58 -8.48 14.45 0.35
N MET A 59 -9.69 13.98 0.68
CA MET A 59 -10.87 14.82 0.84
C MET A 59 -11.03 15.40 2.24
N LYS A 60 -10.32 14.88 3.25
CA LYS A 60 -10.32 15.50 4.57
C LYS A 60 -9.58 16.84 4.48
N PRO A 61 -10.21 17.98 4.78
CA PRO A 61 -9.50 19.26 4.80
C PRO A 61 -8.35 19.10 5.78
N MET A 62 -7.12 19.18 5.26
CA MET A 62 -5.90 19.15 6.04
C MET A 62 -5.84 20.48 6.80
N SER A 63 -6.61 20.58 7.88
CA SER A 63 -6.24 21.44 8.98
C SER A 63 -4.85 20.96 9.42
N PRO A 64 -3.82 21.82 9.46
CA PRO A 64 -2.53 21.47 10.02
C PRO A 64 -2.64 21.40 11.55
N ASP A 65 -3.59 20.62 12.05
CA ASP A 65 -3.64 20.26 13.45
C ASP A 65 -2.57 19.21 13.65
N ASN A 66 -1.45 19.62 14.24
CA ASN A 66 -0.37 18.76 14.74
C ASN A 66 -0.91 17.52 15.48
N ASN A 67 -2.12 17.63 16.03
CA ASN A 67 -2.87 16.58 16.70
C ASN A 67 -3.15 15.34 15.81
N THR A 68 -3.32 15.49 14.49
CA THR A 68 -3.64 14.35 13.60
C THR A 68 -2.42 13.44 13.38
N PHE A 69 -1.25 14.03 13.12
CA PHE A 69 -0.01 13.27 12.99
C PHE A 69 0.39 12.63 14.32
N ILE A 70 0.32 13.40 15.42
CA ILE A 70 0.63 12.88 16.76
C ILE A 70 -0.29 11.70 17.10
N LYS A 71 -1.59 11.80 16.81
CA LYS A 71 -2.54 10.71 17.03
C LYS A 71 -2.22 9.48 16.19
N TYR A 72 -1.93 9.67 14.90
CA TYR A 72 -1.51 8.57 14.02
C TYR A 72 -0.23 7.89 14.54
N PHE A 73 0.78 8.67 14.89
CA PHE A 73 2.06 8.14 15.36
C PHE A 73 1.88 7.39 16.69
N ASN A 74 1.12 7.95 17.62
CA ASN A 74 0.82 7.30 18.90
C ASN A 74 0.07 5.97 18.72
N ASP A 75 -0.90 5.90 17.79
CA ASP A 75 -1.57 4.64 17.43
C ASP A 75 -0.57 3.59 16.92
N LYS A 76 0.36 3.98 16.05
CA LYS A 76 1.41 3.07 15.56
C LYS A 76 2.32 2.58 16.67
N ILE A 77 2.74 3.44 17.60
CA ILE A 77 3.56 3.01 18.74
C ILE A 77 2.78 2.03 19.64
N GLN A 78 1.51 2.29 19.93
CA GLN A 78 0.68 1.39 20.74
C GLN A 78 0.47 0.02 20.10
N ARG A 79 0.25 -0.02 18.78
CA ARG A 79 0.15 -1.27 18.04
C ARG A 79 1.47 -2.03 18.05
N LEU A 80 2.59 -1.32 17.88
CA LEU A 80 3.91 -1.93 17.79
C LEU A 80 4.27 -2.58 19.12
N THR A 81 4.05 -1.88 20.24
CA THR A 81 4.28 -2.42 21.58
C THR A 81 3.40 -3.63 21.86
N THR A 82 2.14 -3.61 21.40
CA THR A 82 1.24 -4.76 21.53
C THR A 82 1.74 -5.98 20.76
N VAL A 83 2.17 -5.79 19.50
CA VAL A 83 2.73 -6.88 18.68
C VAL A 83 3.98 -7.47 19.33
N LEU A 84 4.90 -6.62 19.77
CA LEU A 84 6.15 -7.04 20.43
C LEU A 84 5.89 -7.77 21.74
N TYR A 85 5.01 -7.22 22.59
CA TYR A 85 4.67 -7.84 23.86
C TYR A 85 4.07 -9.24 23.68
N ASN A 86 3.13 -9.38 22.75
CA ASN A 86 2.52 -10.68 22.45
C ASN A 86 3.56 -11.66 21.90
N TYR A 87 4.39 -11.22 20.96
CA TYR A 87 5.43 -12.05 20.36
C TYR A 87 6.43 -12.58 21.39
N GLN A 88 6.90 -11.73 22.29
CA GLN A 88 7.98 -12.10 23.22
C GLN A 88 7.47 -12.72 24.51
N HIS A 89 6.41 -12.17 25.11
CA HIS A 89 5.97 -12.56 26.44
C HIS A 89 4.81 -13.56 26.43
N ARG A 90 3.90 -13.48 25.45
CA ARG A 90 2.78 -14.44 25.36
C ARG A 90 3.15 -15.70 24.60
N GLU A 91 3.93 -15.54 23.54
CA GLU A 91 4.34 -16.66 22.68
C GLU A 91 5.75 -17.19 23.02
N GLY A 92 6.50 -16.49 23.87
CA GLY A 92 7.82 -16.93 24.33
C GLY A 92 8.92 -16.84 23.25
N ASN A 93 8.70 -16.09 22.18
CA ASN A 93 9.69 -15.95 21.12
C ASN A 93 10.84 -15.02 21.55
N LYS A 94 12.03 -15.28 21.01
CA LYS A 94 13.18 -14.40 21.21
C LYS A 94 13.03 -13.11 20.40
N PRO A 95 13.63 -11.99 20.86
CA PRO A 95 13.71 -10.78 20.05
C PRO A 95 14.36 -11.07 18.69
N VAL A 96 13.80 -10.50 17.62
CA VAL A 96 14.43 -10.50 16.29
C VAL A 96 15.46 -9.37 16.25
N LEU A 97 16.68 -9.70 15.84
CA LEU A 97 17.81 -8.75 15.79
C LEU A 97 18.12 -8.28 14.36
N ASP A 98 17.69 -9.04 13.36
CA ASP A 98 17.79 -8.64 11.96
C ASP A 98 16.70 -7.62 11.61
N ALA A 99 17.07 -6.55 10.90
CA ALA A 99 16.17 -5.45 10.62
C ALA A 99 15.09 -5.80 9.60
N ASP A 100 15.43 -6.56 8.56
CA ASP A 100 14.50 -6.94 7.49
C ASP A 100 13.52 -8.00 8.01
N GLU A 101 14.01 -8.95 8.81
CA GLU A 101 13.19 -9.93 9.51
C GLU A 101 12.26 -9.25 10.53
N PHE A 102 12.75 -8.23 11.25
CA PHE A 102 11.93 -7.46 12.17
C PHE A 102 10.77 -6.76 11.46
N VAL A 103 11.04 -6.04 10.36
CA VAL A 103 10.00 -5.38 9.58
C VAL A 103 8.98 -6.39 9.08
N THR A 104 9.46 -7.49 8.51
CA THR A 104 8.61 -8.58 8.00
C THR A 104 7.73 -9.18 9.10
N LEU A 105 8.29 -9.43 10.28
CA LEU A 105 7.56 -9.96 11.44
C LEU A 105 6.41 -9.02 11.84
N ILE A 106 6.70 -7.73 11.98
CA ILE A 106 5.70 -6.75 12.41
C ILE A 106 4.60 -6.60 11.38
N GLU A 107 4.93 -6.47 10.09
CA GLU A 107 3.94 -6.30 9.02
C GLU A 107 3.07 -7.54 8.80
N ASN A 108 3.62 -8.74 9.00
CA ASN A 108 2.85 -9.98 8.92
C ASN A 108 1.86 -10.12 10.08
N ARG A 109 2.20 -9.61 11.27
CA ARG A 109 1.34 -9.68 12.46
C ARG A 109 0.30 -8.58 12.50
N ASP A 110 0.64 -7.40 11.99
CA ASP A 110 -0.29 -6.29 11.86
C ASP A 110 -0.05 -5.56 10.53
N PRO A 111 -0.91 -5.82 9.52
CA PRO A 111 -0.81 -5.18 8.20
C PRO A 111 -0.88 -3.65 8.22
N ASN A 112 -1.31 -3.04 9.33
CA ASN A 112 -1.30 -1.59 9.48
C ASN A 112 0.12 -1.02 9.57
N PHE A 113 1.16 -1.85 9.72
CA PHE A 113 2.55 -1.40 9.67
C PHE A 113 3.13 -1.33 8.27
N ARG A 114 2.41 -1.78 7.24
CA ARG A 114 2.86 -1.62 5.85
C ARG A 114 3.20 -0.14 5.61
N ASP A 115 4.39 0.07 5.06
CA ASP A 115 4.98 1.38 4.77
C ASP A 115 5.30 2.29 5.97
N PHE A 116 4.98 1.90 7.22
CA PHE A 116 5.26 2.72 8.40
C PHE A 116 6.76 2.92 8.62
N PHE A 117 7.56 1.85 8.51
CA PHE A 117 9.01 1.93 8.68
C PHE A 117 9.67 2.70 7.53
N ASN A 118 9.16 2.54 6.31
CA ASN A 118 9.59 3.31 5.15
C ASN A 118 9.28 4.81 5.33
N LEU A 119 8.10 5.15 5.86
CA LEU A 119 7.72 6.52 6.21
C LEU A 119 8.69 7.13 7.24
N ILE A 120 9.05 6.38 8.28
CA ILE A 120 10.05 6.83 9.26
C ILE A 120 11.40 7.05 8.59
N TYR A 121 11.89 6.06 7.82
CA TYR A 121 13.18 6.13 7.14
C TYR A 121 13.27 7.36 6.21
N GLN A 122 12.25 7.59 5.39
CA GLN A 122 12.17 8.75 4.50
C GLN A 122 12.08 10.08 5.26
N SER A 123 11.44 10.08 6.43
CA SER A 123 11.34 11.29 7.27
C SER A 123 12.69 11.67 7.89
N MET A 124 13.51 10.68 8.25
CA MET A 124 14.81 10.87 8.90
C MET A 124 15.95 11.12 7.91
N ASN A 125 15.79 10.75 6.64
CA ASN A 125 16.77 11.02 5.60
C ASN A 125 16.71 12.49 5.10
N LEU A 126 17.17 13.42 5.94
CA LEU A 126 17.23 14.85 5.65
C LEU A 126 18.16 15.18 4.47
N ASN A 127 19.15 14.33 4.18
CA ASN A 127 20.12 14.56 3.10
C ASN A 127 19.47 14.47 1.71
N ALA A 128 18.54 13.52 1.52
CA ALA A 128 17.74 13.44 0.30
C ALA A 128 16.79 14.65 0.13
N LYS A 129 16.25 15.19 1.23
CA LYS A 129 15.45 16.43 1.20
C LYS A 129 16.28 17.67 0.87
N ARG A 130 17.50 17.78 1.42
CA ARG A 130 18.41 18.92 1.18
C ARG A 130 18.72 19.12 -0.30
N TRP A 131 18.88 18.05 -1.07
CA TRP A 131 19.21 18.13 -2.49
C TRP A 131 18.03 18.65 -3.32
N LYS A 132 16.82 18.12 -3.10
CA LYS A 132 15.60 18.61 -3.76
C LYS A 132 15.31 20.07 -3.44
N THR A 133 15.51 20.49 -2.19
CA THR A 133 15.35 21.88 -1.79
C THR A 133 16.43 22.76 -2.46
N LYS A 134 17.69 22.33 -2.49
CA LYS A 134 18.76 23.09 -3.16
C LYS A 134 18.56 23.24 -4.67
N GLU A 135 18.12 22.18 -5.36
CA GLU A 135 17.77 22.24 -6.80
C GLU A 135 16.60 23.18 -7.07
N SER A 136 15.56 23.16 -6.24
CA SER A 136 14.41 24.08 -6.38
C SER A 136 14.81 25.54 -6.16
N PHE A 137 15.69 25.82 -5.18
CA PHE A 137 16.24 27.17 -4.97
C PHE A 137 17.13 27.62 -6.13
N THR A 138 17.96 26.72 -6.66
CA THR A 138 18.86 27.03 -7.79
C THR A 138 18.04 27.32 -9.05
N SER A 139 17.06 26.47 -9.37
CA SER A 139 16.17 26.63 -10.53
C SER A 139 15.31 27.90 -10.43
N ARG A 140 14.80 28.23 -9.24
CA ARG A 140 14.02 29.46 -9.00
C ARG A 140 14.89 30.72 -9.12
N ASN A 141 16.13 30.67 -8.65
CA ASN A 141 17.07 31.78 -8.77
C ASN A 141 17.51 31.99 -10.22
N GLU A 142 17.71 30.92 -10.99
CA GLU A 142 17.99 30.99 -12.43
C GLU A 142 16.81 31.55 -13.22
N ALA A 143 15.59 31.08 -12.95
CA ALA A 143 14.37 31.61 -13.57
C ALA A 143 14.18 33.10 -13.28
N ASN A 144 14.41 33.53 -12.03
CA ASN A 144 14.35 34.94 -11.64
C ASN A 144 15.44 35.77 -12.34
N ARG A 145 16.66 35.24 -12.46
CA ARG A 145 17.76 35.90 -13.17
C ARG A 145 17.46 36.05 -14.66
N LEU A 146 16.88 35.04 -15.29
CA LEU A 146 16.46 35.10 -16.69
C LEU A 146 15.32 36.11 -16.89
N TYR A 147 14.33 36.11 -15.99
CA TYR A 147 13.21 37.06 -16.03
C TYR A 147 13.67 38.51 -15.87
N GLN A 148 14.54 38.82 -14.90
CA GLN A 148 15.07 40.18 -14.72
C GLN A 148 15.95 40.66 -15.90
N ASN A 149 16.54 39.72 -16.65
CA ASN A 149 17.32 40.03 -17.85
C ASN A 149 16.50 40.04 -19.14
N SER A 150 15.20 39.72 -19.08
CA SER A 150 14.32 39.71 -20.24
C SER A 150 14.08 41.12 -20.81
N ALA A 151 13.80 41.19 -22.11
CA ALA A 151 13.47 42.45 -22.77
C ALA A 151 12.19 43.08 -22.19
N ASP A 152 11.21 42.26 -21.82
CA ASP A 152 9.95 42.70 -21.23
C ASP A 152 10.15 43.38 -19.88
N PHE A 153 10.97 42.79 -19.00
CA PHE A 153 11.27 43.40 -17.71
C PHE A 153 12.01 44.73 -17.87
N ARG A 154 12.97 44.81 -18.80
CA ARG A 154 13.70 46.06 -19.11
C ARG A 154 12.79 47.14 -19.70
N LEU A 155 11.81 46.75 -20.52
CA LEU A 155 10.83 47.67 -21.10
C LEU A 155 9.89 48.24 -20.02
N ILE A 156 9.39 47.38 -19.13
CA ILE A 156 8.54 47.77 -18.00
C ILE A 156 9.31 48.69 -17.04
N ALA A 157 10.56 48.34 -16.71
CA ALA A 157 11.41 49.15 -15.84
C ALA A 157 11.66 50.55 -16.43
N LYS A 158 11.96 50.66 -17.74
CA LYS A 158 12.11 51.96 -18.42
C LYS A 158 10.83 52.78 -18.45
N LYS A 159 9.66 52.14 -18.62
CA LYS A 159 8.36 52.82 -18.62
C LYS A 159 8.00 53.42 -17.26
N ASN A 160 8.48 52.80 -16.18
CA ASN A 160 8.19 53.19 -14.79
C ASN A 160 9.32 54.01 -14.13
N GLN A 161 10.33 54.45 -14.89
CA GLN A 161 11.32 55.37 -14.34
C GLN A 161 10.67 56.72 -14.03
N PRO A 162 10.79 57.25 -12.80
CA PRO A 162 10.28 58.56 -12.47
C PRO A 162 11.01 59.60 -13.33
N LYS A 163 10.23 60.36 -14.10
CA LYS A 163 10.75 61.51 -14.85
C LYS A 163 10.99 62.63 -13.85
N PHE A 164 12.20 62.71 -13.31
CA PHE A 164 12.63 63.91 -12.61
C PHE A 164 12.82 65.01 -13.66
N GLY A 165 11.91 65.98 -13.68
CA GLY A 165 12.02 67.17 -14.50
C GLY A 165 13.21 68.01 -14.03
N HIS A 166 13.99 68.49 -15.00
CA HIS A 166 14.93 69.59 -14.79
C HIS A 166 14.20 70.92 -14.64
#